data_AF-A0A967WAA1-F1
#
_entry.id   AF-A0A967WAA1-F1
#
_cell.length_a   1.000
_cell.length_b   1.000
_cell.length_c   1.000
_cell.angle_alpha   90.00
_cell.angle_beta   90.00
_cell.angle_gamma   90.00
#
_symmetry.space_group_name_H-M   'P 1'
#
loop_
_entity.id
_entity.type
_entity.pdbx_description
1 polymer ?
#
loop_
_entity_poly.entity_id
_entity_poly.type
_entity_poly.pdbx_seq_one_letter_code
_entity_poly.pdbx_strand_id
1 'polypeptide(L)'
;MVVGAQEIGAGLYFERDDPRITRLGRFLRRYSLDEAPQLWNVLAGDESLVGPRAMVPEIAEKLDPDQELRHRVRPGITGLAQISGRN
;
A
#
# COMPACT_ATOMS: atom_id res chain seq x y z
N MET A 1 4.14 4.03 -13.06
CA MET A 1 3.07 3.24 -13.69
C MET A 1 2.50 4.03 -14.86
N VAL A 2 1.67 3.42 -15.71
CA VAL A 2 0.86 4.17 -16.68
C VAL A 2 -0.31 4.88 -15.95
N VAL A 3 -0.82 5.96 -16.54
CA VAL A 3 -1.99 6.67 -16.01
C VAL A 3 -3.23 5.79 -16.15
N GLY A 4 -4.09 5.75 -15.13
CA GLY A 4 -5.29 4.91 -15.12
C GLY A 4 -5.01 3.41 -14.91
N ALA A 5 -3.85 3.05 -14.34
CA ALA A 5 -3.47 1.66 -14.12
C ALA A 5 -4.53 0.83 -13.37
N GLN A 6 -5.27 1.44 -12.44
CA GLN A 6 -6.33 0.79 -11.68
C GLN A 6 -7.54 0.31 -12.52
N GLU A 7 -7.69 0.80 -13.74
CA GLU A 7 -8.77 0.42 -14.67
C GLU A 7 -8.33 -0.64 -15.70
N ILE A 8 -7.06 -1.04 -15.66
CA ILE A 8 -6.43 -1.92 -16.65
C ILE A 8 -6.08 -3.27 -15.99
N GLY A 9 -6.35 -4.39 -16.67
CA GLY A 9 -5.94 -5.73 -16.21
C GLY A 9 -6.57 -6.11 -14.87
N ALA A 10 -5.78 -6.67 -13.94
CA ALA A 10 -6.22 -7.08 -12.60
C ALA A 10 -6.70 -5.96 -11.65
N GLY A 11 -6.82 -4.71 -12.13
CA GLY A 11 -7.35 -3.59 -11.36
C GLY A 11 -6.52 -3.28 -10.12
N LEU A 12 -7.11 -3.35 -8.92
CA LEU A 12 -6.40 -3.10 -7.65
C LEU A 12 -5.36 -4.17 -7.29
N TYR A 13 -5.38 -5.32 -7.97
CA TYR A 13 -4.44 -6.42 -7.73
C TYR A 13 -3.25 -6.36 -8.70
N PHE A 14 -2.15 -7.02 -8.33
CA PHE A 14 -0.95 -7.11 -9.15
C PHE A 14 -0.89 -8.46 -9.89
N GLU A 15 -0.33 -8.43 -11.09
CA GLU A 15 0.00 -9.63 -11.86
C GLU A 15 1.53 -9.77 -12.00
N ARG A 16 2.00 -11.01 -12.23
CA ARG A 16 3.40 -11.22 -12.60
C ARG A 16 3.64 -10.61 -13.99
N ASP A 17 4.70 -9.81 -14.12
CA ASP A 17 5.04 -9.06 -15.34
C ASP A 17 3.97 -8.05 -15.80
N ASP A 18 3.35 -7.38 -14.82
CA ASP A 18 2.30 -6.40 -15.03
C ASP A 18 2.63 -5.35 -16.12
N PRO A 19 1.84 -5.28 -17.22
CA PRO A 19 2.10 -4.38 -18.34
C PRO A 19 1.95 -2.91 -17.98
N ARG A 20 1.36 -2.58 -16.82
CA ARG A 20 1.15 -1.21 -16.33
C ARG A 20 2.42 -0.61 -15.72
N ILE A 21 3.47 -1.42 -15.53
CA ILE A 21 4.75 -0.98 -14.97
C ILE A 21 5.71 -0.57 -16.09
N THR A 22 5.99 0.74 -16.17
CA THR A 22 6.98 1.30 -17.10
C THR A 22 8.41 0.89 -16.74
N ARG A 23 9.37 1.05 -17.68
CA ARG A 23 10.80 0.75 -17.42
C ARG A 23 11.35 1.53 -16.21
N LEU A 24 11.01 2.81 -16.11
CA LEU A 24 11.36 3.64 -14.94
C LEU A 24 10.65 3.14 -13.66
N GLY A 25 9.36 2.82 -13.74
CA GLY A 25 8.63 2.27 -12.60
C GLY A 25 9.24 0.96 -12.08
N ARG A 26 9.73 0.11 -12.99
CA ARG A 26 10.44 -1.13 -12.65
C ARG A 26 11.75 -0.85 -11.91
N PHE A 27 12.50 0.16 -12.35
CA PHE A 27 13.71 0.60 -11.66
C PHE A 27 13.41 1.11 -10.25
N LEU A 28 12.42 1.99 -10.09
CA LEU A 28 12.06 2.55 -8.77
C LEU A 28 11.65 1.44 -7.78
N ARG A 29 10.77 0.52 -8.20
CA ARG A 29 10.32 -0.61 -7.37
C ARG A 29 11.45 -1.57 -7.01
N ARG A 30 12.42 -1.75 -7.89
CA ARG A 30 13.58 -2.64 -7.63
C ARG A 30 14.43 -2.14 -6.47
N TYR A 31 14.52 -0.83 -6.31
CA TYR A 31 15.31 -0.17 -5.27
C TYR A 31 14.45 0.44 -4.16
N SER A 32 13.14 0.12 -4.12
CA SER A 32 12.16 0.68 -3.17
C SER A 32 12.15 2.22 -3.10
N LEU A 33 12.54 2.89 -4.18
CA LEU A 33 12.65 4.36 -4.21
C LEU A 33 11.28 5.03 -4.26
N ASP A 34 10.26 4.30 -4.71
CA ASP A 34 8.87 4.75 -4.71
C ASP A 34 8.24 4.81 -3.30
N GLU A 35 8.87 4.19 -2.30
CA GLU A 35 8.44 4.24 -0.89
C GLU A 35 9.08 5.39 -0.10
N ALA A 36 10.16 6.00 -0.61
CA ALA A 36 10.85 7.10 0.07
C ALA A 36 9.93 8.30 0.44
N PRO A 37 8.96 8.72 -0.41
CA PRO A 37 8.00 9.76 -0.03
C PRO A 37 7.15 9.39 1.20
N GLN A 38 6.90 8.09 1.43
CA GLN A 38 6.09 7.63 2.55
C GLN A 38 6.81 7.84 3.89
N LEU A 39 8.14 7.76 3.90
CA LEU A 39 8.94 8.09 5.09
C LEU A 39 8.79 9.56 5.49
N TRP A 40 8.58 10.46 4.52
CA TRP A 40 8.28 11.87 4.83
C TRP A 40 6.96 12.02 5.58
N ASN A 41 5.93 11.25 5.23
CA ASN A 41 4.64 11.27 5.92
C ASN A 41 4.76 10.81 7.39
N VAL A 42 5.69 9.89 7.68
CA VAL A 42 6.01 9.51 9.06
C VAL A 42 6.61 10.68 9.82
N LEU A 43 7.53 11.42 9.20
CA LEU A 43 8.14 12.60 9.82
C LEU A 43 7.13 13.75 10.00
N ALA A 44 6.21 13.91 9.05
CA ALA A 44 5.11 14.87 9.12
C ALA A 44 4.05 14.49 10.18
N GLY A 45 4.02 13.21 10.60
CA GLY A 45 3.11 12.70 11.62
C GLY A 45 1.79 12.14 11.08
N ASP A 46 1.62 12.06 9.76
CA ASP A 46 0.44 11.49 9.10
C ASP A 46 0.43 9.95 9.18
N GLU A 47 1.60 9.33 9.07
CA GLU A 47 1.79 7.88 9.22
C GLU A 47 2.69 7.55 10.43
N SER A 48 2.73 6.27 10.77
CA SER A 48 3.65 5.68 11.75
C SER A 48 4.63 4.74 11.04
N LEU A 49 5.79 4.46 11.67
CA LEU A 49 6.65 3.36 11.22
C LEU A 49 5.94 2.01 11.38
N VAL A 50 5.27 1.81 12.52
CA VAL A 50 4.55 0.57 12.86
C VAL A 50 3.08 0.86 13.09
N GLY A 51 2.22 0.17 12.34
CA GLY A 51 0.77 0.32 12.39
C GLY A 51 0.06 -0.51 11.30
N PRO A 52 -1.28 -0.58 11.32
CA PRO A 52 -2.04 -1.24 10.27
C PRO A 52 -1.78 -0.57 8.91
N ARG A 53 -1.63 -1.36 7.83
CA ARG A 53 -1.52 -0.78 6.48
C ARG A 53 -2.77 0.03 6.14
N ALA A 54 -2.58 1.22 5.56
CA ALA A 54 -3.65 2.00 4.96
C ALA A 54 -4.39 1.17 3.90
N MET A 55 -5.72 1.22 3.92
CA MET A 55 -6.56 0.48 2.98
C MET A 55 -7.10 1.41 1.90
N VAL A 56 -7.28 0.84 0.71
CA VAL A 56 -7.98 1.47 -0.39
C VAL A 56 -9.43 1.72 0.04
N PRO A 57 -10.01 2.92 -0.17
CA PRO A 57 -11.35 3.26 0.32
C PRO A 57 -12.42 2.22 -0.02
N GLU A 58 -12.41 1.70 -1.25
CA GLU A 58 -13.34 0.70 -1.77
C GLU A 58 -13.28 -0.65 -1.04
N ILE A 59 -12.16 -0.92 -0.35
CA ILE A 59 -11.99 -2.09 0.53
C ILE A 59 -12.36 -1.72 1.97
N ALA A 60 -12.02 -0.51 2.41
CA ALA A 60 -12.31 -0.04 3.76
C ALA A 60 -13.82 0.06 4.03
N GLU A 61 -14.64 0.37 3.02
CA GLU A 61 -16.10 0.41 3.12
C GLU A 61 -16.76 -0.96 3.38
N LYS A 62 -16.01 -2.06 3.20
CA LYS A 62 -16.52 -3.44 3.32
C LYS A 62 -16.10 -4.12 4.62
N LEU A 63 -15.52 -3.37 5.56
CA LEU A 63 -15.03 -3.92 6.82
C LEU A 63 -16.19 -4.20 7.78
N ASP A 64 -16.06 -5.29 8.52
CA ASP A 64 -16.92 -5.54 9.68
C ASP A 64 -16.56 -4.59 10.84
N PRO A 65 -17.48 -4.32 11.80
CA PRO A 65 -17.23 -3.40 12.92
C PRO A 65 -15.95 -3.70 13.72
N ASP A 66 -15.61 -4.97 13.90
CA ASP A 66 -14.38 -5.38 14.59
C ASP A 66 -13.13 -5.03 13.78
N GLN A 67 -13.21 -5.09 12.44
CA GLN A 67 -12.10 -4.77 11.56
C GLN A 67 -11.87 -3.25 11.47
N GLU A 68 -12.91 -2.44 11.62
CA GLU A 68 -12.81 -0.97 11.66
C GLU A 68 -11.92 -0.47 12.80
N LEU A 69 -11.77 -1.25 13.89
CA LEU A 69 -10.93 -0.90 15.03
C LEU A 69 -9.49 -0.55 14.65
N ARG A 70 -8.98 -1.08 13.53
CA ARG A 70 -7.65 -0.78 13.02
C ARG A 70 -7.48 0.69 12.60
N HIS A 71 -8.56 1.41 12.31
CA HIS A 71 -8.53 2.83 11.96
C HIS A 71 -8.39 3.76 13.19
N ARG A 72 -8.39 3.21 14.41
CA ARG A 72 -8.20 3.99 15.64
C ARG A 72 -6.77 4.44 15.89
N VAL A 73 -5.81 3.92 15.11
CA VAL A 73 -4.40 4.28 15.17
C VAL A 73 -3.93 4.75 13.81
N ARG A 74 -2.81 5.48 13.76
CA ARG A 74 -2.22 5.92 12.50
C ARG A 74 -1.84 4.71 11.63
N PRO A 75 -2.01 4.81 10.31
CA PRO A 75 -1.53 3.78 9.41
C PRO A 75 -0.01 3.63 9.53
N GLY A 76 0.48 2.43 9.24
CA GLY A 76 1.90 2.08 9.35
C GLY A 76 2.52 1.66 8.02
N ILE A 77 3.80 2.04 7.82
CA ILE A 77 4.63 1.49 6.74
C ILE A 77 4.72 -0.03 6.88
N THR A 78 5.01 -0.52 8.10
CA THR A 78 4.97 -1.95 8.45
C THR A 78 4.02 -2.22 9.61
N GLY A 79 3.68 -3.48 9.85
CA GLY A 79 2.72 -3.87 10.88
C GLY A 79 2.60 -5.39 11.01
N LEU A 80 1.83 -5.83 12.01
CA LEU A 80 1.68 -7.25 12.34
C LEU A 80 1.21 -8.06 11.13
N ALA A 81 0.23 -7.58 10.38
CA ALA A 81 -0.29 -8.27 9.20
C ALA A 81 0.77 -8.36 8.07
N GLN A 82 1.59 -7.32 7.88
CA GLN A 82 2.64 -7.30 6.86
C GLN A 82 3.75 -8.32 7.15
N ILE A 83 4.11 -8.54 8.42
CA ILE A 83 5.13 -9.52 8.82
C ILE A 83 4.57 -10.94 9.06
N SER A 84 3.26 -11.05 9.24
CA SER A 84 2.56 -12.31 9.51
C SER A 84 1.86 -12.90 8.28
N GLY A 85 2.08 -12.31 7.10
CA GLY A 85 1.65 -12.86 5.82
C GLY A 85 2.25 -14.25 5.62
N ARG A 86 1.40 -15.26 5.73
CA ARG A 86 1.74 -16.69 5.82
C ARG A 86 2.71 -17.13 4.72
N ASN A 87 3.76 -17.85 5.15
CA ASN A 87 4.55 -18.76 4.30
C ASN A 87 3.65 -19.84 3.69
#